data_AF-A0A821BQJ6-F1
#
_entry.id   AF-A0A821BQJ6-F1
#
_cell.length_a   1.000
_cell.length_b   1.000
_cell.length_c   1.000
_cell.angle_alpha   90.00
_cell.angle_beta   90.00
_cell.angle_gamma   90.00
#
_symmetry.space_group_name_H-M   'P 1'
#
loop_
_entity.id
_entity.type
_entity.pdbx_description
1 polymer ?
#
loop_
_entity_poly.entity_id
_entity_poly.type
_entity_poly.pdbx_seq_one_letter_code
_entity_poly.pdbx_strand_id
1 'polypeptide(L)'
;MGPWNNYQDFFNDRLKLQISTLNHEKVFEPIRDDLMKSIKEFENLNIPSFDYIPNVFTHNDLGVQNIIISDDNKITGIIDWEWSGSYPICEEYFHSYKPIIYNNQLKNYLYDQLEQHNVPTPRTIQNFSILQKMSDFIQSISPWYLTDLVDPEHPTVEKELFKYRDKVKILVQQIREELK
;
A
#
# COMPACT_ATOMS: atom_id res chain seq x y z
N MET A 1 6.00 9.94 17.42
CA MET A 1 4.70 10.08 16.72
C MET A 1 5.00 10.73 15.39
N GLY A 2 4.61 10.11 14.29
CA GLY A 2 4.88 10.60 12.93
C GLY A 2 4.13 11.88 12.57
N PRO A 3 4.21 12.32 11.31
CA PRO A 3 3.59 13.58 10.87
C PRO A 3 2.05 13.52 10.81
N TRP A 4 1.44 12.33 10.89
CA TRP A 4 0.01 12.13 10.73
C TRP A 4 -0.66 11.80 12.07
N ASN A 5 -1.81 12.42 12.35
CA ASN A 5 -2.55 12.19 13.59
C ASN A 5 -3.44 10.94 13.52
N ASN A 6 -3.87 10.57 12.32
CA ASN A 6 -4.74 9.43 12.04
C ASN A 6 -4.48 8.88 10.62
N TYR A 7 -5.18 7.81 10.26
CA TYR A 7 -5.08 7.20 8.93
C TYR A 7 -5.58 8.14 7.81
N GLN A 8 -6.59 8.97 8.08
CA GLN A 8 -7.16 9.87 7.07
C GLN A 8 -6.15 10.95 6.64
N ASP A 9 -5.41 11.52 7.59
CA ASP A 9 -4.32 12.46 7.33
C ASP A 9 -3.25 11.82 6.43
N PHE A 10 -2.80 10.60 6.80
CA PHE A 10 -1.85 9.82 6.02
C PHE A 10 -2.36 9.59 4.59
N PHE A 11 -3.57 9.06 4.45
CA PHE A 11 -4.16 8.75 3.16
C PHE A 11 -4.28 9.99 2.27
N ASN A 12 -4.78 11.10 2.83
CA ASN A 12 -4.95 12.35 2.11
C ASN A 12 -3.62 12.92 1.59
N ASP A 13 -2.56 12.88 2.40
CA ASP A 13 -1.25 13.36 1.99
C ASP A 13 -0.64 12.48 0.90
N ARG A 14 -0.77 11.15 1.04
CA ARG A 14 -0.33 10.20 0.02
C ARG A 14 -1.11 10.37 -1.30
N LEU A 15 -2.42 10.57 -1.23
CA LEU A 15 -3.26 10.84 -2.40
C LEU A 15 -2.84 12.14 -3.11
N LYS A 16 -2.63 13.23 -2.36
CA LYS A 16 -2.13 14.50 -2.92
C LYS A 16 -0.79 14.33 -3.62
N LEU A 17 0.14 13.56 -3.03
CA LEU A 17 1.45 13.29 -3.64
C LEU A 17 1.31 12.53 -4.97
N GLN A 18 0.46 11.50 -5.01
CA GLN A 18 0.21 10.73 -6.23
C GLN A 18 -0.47 11.58 -7.31
N ILE A 19 -1.47 12.40 -6.95
CA ILE A 19 -2.11 13.35 -7.89
C ILE A 19 -1.09 14.37 -8.41
N SER A 20 -0.21 14.88 -7.54
CA SER A 20 0.87 15.78 -7.97
C SER A 20 1.76 15.09 -9.00
N THR A 21 2.23 13.88 -8.71
CA THR A 21 3.10 13.11 -9.62
C THR A 21 2.41 12.85 -10.97
N LEU A 22 1.16 12.39 -10.94
CA LEU A 22 0.32 12.16 -12.12
C LEU A 22 0.19 13.39 -13.03
N ASN A 23 0.13 14.60 -12.44
CA ASN A 23 0.00 15.84 -13.18
C ASN A 23 1.33 16.37 -13.73
N HIS A 24 2.45 16.06 -13.08
CA HIS A 24 3.77 16.56 -13.47
C HIS A 24 4.49 15.66 -14.48
N GLU A 25 4.43 14.35 -14.28
CA GLU A 25 5.11 13.38 -15.14
C GLU A 25 4.35 13.23 -16.48
N LYS A 26 5.07 13.39 -17.59
CA LYS A 26 4.51 13.32 -18.95
C LYS A 26 4.17 11.90 -19.37
N VAL A 27 4.85 10.90 -18.83
CA VAL A 27 4.59 9.48 -19.11
C VAL A 27 3.12 9.10 -18.88
N PHE A 28 2.41 9.77 -17.98
CA PHE A 28 0.99 9.50 -17.71
C PHE A 28 -0.01 10.25 -18.60
N GLU A 29 0.43 11.16 -19.48
CA GLU A 29 -0.45 11.92 -20.38
C GLU A 29 -1.52 11.06 -21.08
N PRO A 30 -1.21 9.86 -21.62
CA PRO A 30 -2.19 9.03 -22.33
C PRO A 30 -3.35 8.51 -21.46
N ILE A 31 -3.17 8.45 -20.13
CA ILE A 31 -4.15 7.88 -19.20
C ILE A 31 -4.64 8.87 -18.13
N ARG A 32 -4.11 10.10 -18.13
CA ARG A 32 -4.31 11.08 -17.05
C ARG A 32 -5.77 11.40 -16.81
N ASP A 33 -6.54 11.70 -17.85
CA ASP A 33 -7.95 12.07 -17.72
C ASP A 33 -8.80 10.93 -17.16
N ASP A 34 -8.53 9.70 -17.60
CA ASP A 34 -9.18 8.50 -17.10
C ASP A 34 -8.89 8.25 -15.62
N LEU A 35 -7.63 8.42 -15.20
CA LEU A 35 -7.23 8.32 -13.80
C LEU A 35 -7.87 9.42 -12.95
N MET A 36 -7.86 10.67 -13.42
CA MET A 36 -8.49 11.79 -12.73
C MET A 36 -10.00 11.61 -12.57
N LYS A 37 -10.67 10.99 -13.54
CA LYS A 37 -12.08 10.60 -13.41
C LYS A 37 -12.27 9.57 -12.29
N SER A 38 -11.46 8.51 -12.26
CA SER A 38 -11.55 7.49 -11.21
C SER A 38 -11.21 8.03 -9.82
N ILE A 39 -10.26 8.97 -9.72
CA ILE A 39 -9.95 9.66 -8.45
C ILE A 39 -11.16 10.44 -7.95
N LYS A 40 -11.83 11.21 -8.81
CA LYS A 40 -13.08 11.90 -8.44
C LYS A 40 -14.18 10.93 -8.04
N GLU A 41 -14.30 9.79 -8.72
CA GLU A 41 -15.26 8.76 -8.33
C GLU A 41 -14.95 8.18 -6.94
N PHE A 42 -13.68 7.99 -6.61
CA PHE A 42 -13.23 7.55 -5.29
C PHE A 42 -13.52 8.60 -4.21
N GLU A 43 -13.21 9.87 -4.46
CA GLU A 43 -13.46 10.99 -3.52
C GLU A 43 -14.95 11.14 -3.15
N ASN A 44 -15.85 10.71 -4.04
CA ASN A 44 -17.29 10.73 -3.80
C ASN A 44 -17.81 9.50 -3.02
N LEU A 45 -16.95 8.55 -2.64
CA LEU A 45 -17.34 7.41 -1.82
C LEU A 45 -17.47 7.81 -0.34
N ASN A 46 -18.49 7.26 0.34
CA ASN A 46 -18.66 7.42 1.78
C ASN A 46 -17.76 6.43 2.53
N ILE A 47 -16.46 6.73 2.60
CA ILE A 47 -15.48 5.93 3.34
C ILE A 47 -15.67 6.12 4.86
N PRO A 48 -15.75 5.06 5.67
CA PRO A 48 -15.81 5.20 7.13
C PRO A 48 -14.50 5.77 7.70
N SER A 49 -14.56 6.39 8.88
CA SER A 49 -13.35 6.82 9.59
C SER A 49 -12.52 5.61 10.04
N PHE A 50 -11.20 5.77 9.97
CA PHE A 50 -10.19 4.80 10.41
C PHE A 50 -9.28 5.38 11.51
N ASP A 51 -9.79 6.32 12.32
CA ASP A 51 -9.01 7.00 13.36
C ASP A 51 -8.48 6.07 14.46
N TYR A 52 -9.02 4.86 14.57
CA TYR A 52 -8.56 3.84 15.52
C TYR A 52 -7.27 3.13 15.08
N ILE A 53 -6.78 3.36 13.86
CA ILE A 53 -5.55 2.75 13.35
C ILE A 53 -4.36 3.59 13.82
N PRO A 54 -3.50 3.05 14.69
CA PRO A 54 -2.37 3.80 15.21
C PRO A 54 -1.27 3.96 14.15
N ASN A 55 -0.63 5.13 14.17
CA ASN A 55 0.65 5.34 13.50
C ASN A 55 1.78 4.79 14.39
N VAL A 56 2.56 3.87 13.85
CA VAL A 56 3.69 3.22 14.53
C VAL A 56 4.94 3.32 13.67
N PHE A 57 6.10 3.08 14.27
CA PHE A 57 7.32 2.92 13.48
C PHE A 57 7.26 1.57 12.77
N THR A 58 7.19 1.60 11.43
CA THR A 58 7.14 0.41 10.58
C THR A 58 8.42 0.32 9.76
N HIS A 59 8.78 -0.91 9.39
CA HIS A 59 9.89 -1.16 8.48
C HIS A 59 9.46 -0.98 7.03
N ASN A 60 8.20 -1.35 6.73
CA ASN A 60 7.57 -1.19 5.41
C ASN A 60 8.21 -1.98 4.25
N ASP A 61 9.14 -2.88 4.58
CA ASP A 61 9.69 -3.91 3.68
C ASP A 61 10.29 -5.07 4.50
N LEU A 62 9.61 -5.47 5.58
CA LEU A 62 10.08 -6.55 6.45
C LEU A 62 9.82 -7.92 5.82
N GLY A 63 10.66 -8.28 4.85
CA GLY A 63 10.74 -9.62 4.29
C GLY A 63 11.75 -10.49 5.04
N VAL A 64 11.68 -11.81 4.84
CA VAL A 64 12.64 -12.76 5.43
C VAL A 64 14.08 -12.48 4.99
N GLN A 65 14.27 -11.84 3.83
CA GLN A 65 15.57 -11.42 3.32
C GLN A 65 16.22 -10.29 4.15
N ASN A 66 15.41 -9.54 4.92
CA ASN A 66 15.85 -8.41 5.73
C ASN A 66 16.06 -8.77 7.21
N ILE A 67 15.97 -10.06 7.55
CA ILE A 67 16.17 -10.58 8.91
C ILE A 67 17.42 -11.47 8.92
N ILE A 68 18.40 -11.11 9.76
CA ILE A 68 19.62 -11.89 9.97
C ILE A 68 19.39 -12.86 11.12
N ILE A 69 19.69 -14.13 10.88
CA ILE A 69 19.54 -15.22 11.84
C ILE A 69 20.91 -15.85 12.11
N SER A 70 21.23 -16.12 13.37
CA SER A 70 22.43 -16.85 13.79
C SER A 70 22.28 -18.37 13.62
N ASP A 71 23.39 -19.11 13.73
CA ASP A 71 23.39 -20.58 13.68
C ASP A 71 22.49 -21.25 14.74
N ASP A 72 22.19 -20.56 15.84
CA ASP A 72 21.27 -21.02 16.90
C ASP A 72 19.83 -20.53 16.73
N ASN A 73 19.43 -20.13 15.52
CA ASN A 73 18.09 -19.68 15.14
C ASN A 73 17.59 -18.44 15.91
N LYS A 74 18.49 -17.52 16.30
CA LYS A 74 18.10 -16.25 16.92
C LYS A 74 18.18 -15.13 15.90
N ILE A 75 17.22 -14.20 15.97
CA ILE A 75 17.31 -12.95 15.21
C ILE A 75 18.45 -12.12 15.79
N THR A 76 19.47 -11.84 14.98
CA THR A 76 20.64 -11.04 15.37
C THR A 76 20.69 -9.68 14.70
N GLY A 77 19.84 -9.44 13.69
CA GLY A 77 19.77 -8.16 13.02
C GLY A 77 18.54 -8.01 12.14
N ILE A 78 18.13 -6.76 11.93
CA ILE A 78 17.15 -6.34 10.94
C ILE A 78 17.83 -5.25 10.11
N ILE A 79 17.81 -5.39 8.78
CA ILE A 79 18.52 -4.52 7.84
C ILE A 79 17.55 -3.92 6.81
N ASP A 80 18.06 -3.02 5.97
CA ASP A 80 17.30 -2.42 4.84
C ASP A 80 16.15 -1.49 5.26
N TRP A 81 16.49 -0.48 6.06
CA TRP A 81 15.55 0.47 6.66
C TRP A 81 15.15 1.63 5.73
N GLU A 82 15.46 1.58 4.43
CA GLU A 82 15.27 2.74 3.52
C GLU A 82 13.80 3.10 3.29
N TRP A 83 12.90 2.15 3.49
CA TRP A 83 11.44 2.34 3.40
C TRP A 83 10.77 2.57 4.76
N SER A 84 11.55 2.60 5.84
CA SER A 84 11.02 2.71 7.20
C SER A 84 10.53 4.12 7.53
N GLY A 85 9.63 4.20 8.51
CA GLY A 85 9.03 5.47 8.88
C GLY A 85 7.86 5.30 9.85
N SER A 86 7.12 6.37 10.08
CA SER A 86 5.94 6.32 10.93
C SER A 86 4.68 6.19 10.09
N TYR A 87 4.15 4.97 9.96
CA TYR A 87 3.00 4.67 9.10
C TYR A 87 1.84 4.06 9.91
N PRO A 88 0.61 4.06 9.38
CA PRO A 88 -0.46 3.27 9.97
C PRO A 88 -0.05 1.79 10.06
N ILE A 89 -0.36 1.14 11.18
CA ILE A 89 0.09 -0.24 11.43
C ILE A 89 -0.33 -1.25 10.35
N CYS A 90 -1.42 -0.99 9.62
CA CYS A 90 -1.86 -1.84 8.52
C CYS A 90 -0.89 -1.82 7.31
N GLU A 91 -0.12 -0.75 7.10
CA GLU A 91 0.80 -0.60 5.95
C GLU A 91 1.89 -1.68 5.95
N GLU A 92 2.37 -2.09 7.12
CA GLU A 92 3.35 -3.17 7.26
C GLU A 92 2.85 -4.46 6.59
N TYR A 93 1.55 -4.74 6.57
CA TYR A 93 0.99 -5.95 5.96
C TYR A 93 0.75 -5.85 4.46
N PHE A 94 0.81 -4.65 3.87
CA PHE A 94 0.62 -4.47 2.43
C PHE A 94 1.93 -4.67 1.66
N HIS A 95 3.05 -4.30 2.28
CA HIS A 95 4.36 -4.28 1.65
C HIS A 95 5.28 -5.40 2.12
N SER A 96 5.22 -5.72 3.42
CA SER A 96 6.10 -6.70 4.06
C SER A 96 5.54 -8.12 3.97
N TYR A 97 6.37 -9.10 4.36
CA TYR A 97 5.98 -10.52 4.47
C TYR A 97 5.53 -11.22 3.18
N LYS A 98 5.72 -10.66 1.98
CA LYS A 98 5.26 -11.24 0.70
C LYS A 98 5.51 -12.75 0.58
N PRO A 99 6.72 -13.29 0.80
CA PRO A 99 6.96 -14.73 0.71
C PRO A 99 6.18 -15.58 1.72
N ILE A 100 5.93 -15.01 2.91
CA ILE A 100 5.25 -15.67 4.03
C ILE A 100 3.74 -15.71 3.77
N ILE A 101 3.15 -14.60 3.30
CA ILE A 101 1.69 -14.50 3.10
C ILE A 101 1.16 -15.36 1.95
N TYR A 102 2.01 -15.74 0.97
CA TYR A 102 1.63 -16.65 -0.10
C TYR A 102 1.49 -18.11 0.37
N ASN A 103 2.06 -18.46 1.53
CA ASN A 103 1.84 -19.76 2.17
C ASN A 103 0.81 -19.61 3.29
N ASN A 104 -0.39 -20.17 3.10
CA ASN A 104 -1.48 -20.04 4.08
C ASN A 104 -1.13 -20.59 5.48
N GLN A 105 -0.35 -21.68 5.56
CA GLN A 105 0.05 -22.25 6.84
C GLN A 105 1.00 -21.31 7.59
N LEU A 106 2.02 -20.79 6.90
CA LEU A 106 2.98 -19.86 7.50
C LEU A 106 2.33 -18.51 7.84
N LYS A 107 1.44 -18.02 6.98
CA LYS A 107 0.65 -16.81 7.24
C LYS A 107 -0.18 -16.94 8.52
N ASN A 108 -0.91 -18.05 8.67
CA ASN A 108 -1.72 -18.28 9.86
C ASN A 108 -0.85 -18.40 11.11
N TYR A 109 0.27 -19.14 11.03
CA TYR A 109 1.22 -19.24 12.14
C TYR A 109 1.78 -17.87 12.55
N LEU A 110 2.21 -17.05 11.57
CA LEU A 110 2.68 -15.69 11.84
C LEU A 110 1.61 -14.86 12.55
N TYR A 111 0.38 -14.85 12.03
CA TYR A 111 -0.69 -14.08 12.64
C TYR A 111 -1.03 -14.58 14.04
N ASP A 112 -1.02 -15.89 14.28
CA ASP A 112 -1.24 -16.46 15.62
C ASP A 112 -0.17 -15.99 16.59
N GLN A 113 1.11 -15.98 16.18
CA GLN A 113 2.22 -15.48 17.01
C GLN A 113 2.11 -13.98 17.30
N LEU A 114 1.75 -13.17 16.30
CA LEU A 114 1.57 -11.73 16.45
C LEU A 114 0.41 -11.41 17.40
N GLU A 115 -0.73 -12.06 17.22
CA GLU A 115 -1.93 -11.86 18.05
C GLU A 115 -1.69 -12.30 19.50
N GLN A 116 -0.95 -13.39 19.74
CA GLN A 116 -0.52 -13.80 21.09
C GLN A 116 0.30 -12.72 21.82
N HIS A 117 0.96 -11.85 21.08
CA HIS A 117 1.74 -10.72 21.60
C HIS A 117 1.00 -9.37 21.48
N ASN A 118 -0.33 -9.39 21.28
CA ASN A 118 -1.18 -8.21 21.13
C ASN A 118 -0.80 -7.31 19.95
N VAL A 119 -0.19 -7.87 18.90
CA VAL A 119 0.08 -7.15 17.65
C VAL A 119 -1.12 -7.33 16.73
N PRO A 120 -1.80 -6.25 16.31
CA PRO A 120 -2.91 -6.33 15.37
C PRO A 120 -2.49 -6.92 14.03
N THR A 121 -3.31 -7.81 13.47
CA THR A 121 -3.09 -8.46 12.17
C THR A 121 -4.25 -8.17 11.22
N PRO A 122 -4.14 -8.57 9.93
CA PRO A 122 -5.26 -8.52 9.00
C PRO A 122 -6.53 -9.26 9.47
N ARG A 123 -6.44 -10.18 10.44
CA ARG A 123 -7.61 -10.86 11.02
C ARG A 123 -8.30 -10.02 12.10
N THR A 124 -7.58 -9.14 12.77
CA THR A 124 -8.08 -8.37 13.91
C THR A 124 -8.34 -6.89 13.58
N ILE A 125 -7.73 -6.36 12.52
CA ILE A 125 -7.98 -5.00 12.05
C ILE A 125 -9.34 -4.98 11.34
N GLN A 126 -10.28 -4.20 11.87
CA GLN A 126 -11.58 -4.02 11.26
C GLN A 126 -11.43 -3.39 9.87
N ASN A 127 -12.26 -3.81 8.89
CA ASN A 127 -12.24 -3.28 7.53
C ASN A 127 -10.87 -3.36 6.83
N PHE A 128 -10.00 -4.30 7.22
CA PHE A 128 -8.67 -4.47 6.64
C PHE A 128 -8.69 -4.58 5.11
N SER A 129 -9.69 -5.28 4.57
CA SER A 129 -9.88 -5.44 3.13
C SER A 129 -10.16 -4.11 2.40
N ILE A 130 -10.87 -3.17 3.00
CA ILE A 130 -11.05 -1.80 2.46
C ILE A 130 -9.74 -1.03 2.54
N LEU A 131 -9.06 -1.07 3.69
CA LEU A 131 -7.77 -0.39 3.89
C LEU A 131 -6.71 -0.85 2.88
N GLN A 132 -6.64 -2.17 2.63
CA GLN A 132 -5.75 -2.73 1.63
C GLN A 132 -6.06 -2.20 0.22
N LYS A 133 -7.34 -2.22 -0.18
CA LYS A 133 -7.75 -1.68 -1.49
C LYS A 133 -7.48 -0.18 -1.61
N MET A 134 -7.62 0.58 -0.52
CA MET A 134 -7.28 2.00 -0.47
C MET A 134 -5.77 2.23 -0.68
N SER A 135 -4.91 1.45 -0.03
CA SER A 135 -3.45 1.53 -0.24
C SER A 135 -3.09 1.11 -1.67
N ASP A 136 -3.67 0.01 -2.18
CA ASP A 136 -3.50 -0.43 -3.57
C ASP A 136 -3.96 0.64 -4.58
N PHE A 137 -5.04 1.35 -4.28
CA PHE A 137 -5.56 2.44 -5.11
C PHE A 137 -4.54 3.57 -5.21
N ILE A 138 -4.03 4.05 -4.07
CA ILE A 138 -2.99 5.10 -4.04
C ILE A 138 -1.77 4.67 -4.85
N GLN A 139 -1.25 3.47 -4.63
CA GLN A 139 -0.04 2.98 -5.30
C GLN A 139 -0.21 2.77 -6.80
N SER A 140 -1.46 2.64 -7.27
CA SER A 140 -1.78 2.40 -8.67
C SER A 140 -2.02 3.69 -9.47
N ILE A 141 -2.10 4.85 -8.83
CA ILE A 141 -2.30 6.15 -9.50
C ILE A 141 -1.05 6.55 -10.30
N SER A 142 0.11 6.58 -9.64
CA SER A 142 1.40 6.90 -10.28
C SER A 142 2.50 6.01 -9.68
N PRO A 143 2.66 4.77 -10.19
CA PRO A 143 3.69 3.85 -9.72
C PRO A 143 5.09 4.45 -9.83
N TRP A 144 5.90 4.30 -8.78
CA TRP A 144 7.20 4.98 -8.64
C TRP A 144 8.20 4.71 -9.76
N TYR A 145 8.05 3.59 -10.48
CA TYR A 145 8.93 3.19 -11.57
C TYR A 145 8.46 3.67 -12.96
N LEU A 146 7.25 4.23 -13.06
CA LEU A 146 6.74 4.85 -14.28
C LEU A 146 6.98 6.36 -14.17
N THR A 147 8.14 6.80 -14.63
CA THR A 147 8.57 8.20 -14.62
C THR A 147 9.05 8.63 -16.01
N ASP A 148 9.28 9.92 -16.19
CA ASP A 148 9.84 10.52 -17.41
C ASP A 148 11.29 10.07 -17.68
N LEU A 149 11.92 9.33 -16.77
CA LEU A 149 13.22 8.69 -16.99
C LEU A 149 13.12 7.39 -17.80
N VAL A 150 11.92 6.83 -17.95
CA VAL A 150 11.68 5.62 -18.74
C VAL A 150 11.46 6.03 -20.20
N ASP A 151 12.02 5.26 -21.13
CA ASP A 151 11.78 5.44 -22.55
C ASP A 151 10.27 5.27 -22.86
N PRO A 152 9.55 6.34 -23.23
CA PRO A 152 8.11 6.30 -23.45
C PRO A 152 7.74 5.49 -24.69
N GLU A 153 8.66 5.29 -25.63
CA GLU A 153 8.44 4.47 -26.84
C GLU A 153 8.64 2.98 -26.56
N HIS A 154 9.13 2.62 -25.37
CA HIS A 154 9.31 1.22 -25.02
C HIS A 154 7.95 0.52 -24.88
N PRO A 155 7.68 -0.59 -25.62
CA PRO A 155 6.35 -1.22 -25.66
C PRO A 155 5.77 -1.67 -24.30
N THR A 156 6.62 -1.84 -23.29
CA THR A 156 6.16 -2.20 -21.93
C THR A 156 5.56 -1.01 -21.19
N VAL A 157 5.93 0.23 -21.52
CA VAL A 157 5.42 1.42 -20.82
C VAL A 157 3.95 1.61 -21.11
N GLU A 158 3.57 1.62 -22.39
CA GLU A 158 2.16 1.73 -22.80
C GLU A 158 1.31 0.63 -22.15
N LYS A 159 1.79 -0.61 -22.20
CA LYS A 159 1.11 -1.76 -21.58
C LYS A 159 0.93 -1.58 -20.07
N GLU A 160 1.96 -1.15 -19.36
CA GLU A 160 1.87 -0.92 -17.91
C GLU A 160 0.95 0.26 -17.58
N LEU A 161 1.00 1.37 -18.33
CA LEU A 161 0.10 2.51 -18.16
C LEU A 161 -1.37 2.08 -18.22
N PHE A 162 -1.75 1.35 -19.27
CA PHE A 162 -3.13 0.89 -19.43
C PHE A 162 -3.55 -0.14 -18.38
N LYS A 163 -2.63 -1.01 -17.97
CA LYS A 163 -2.85 -1.94 -16.85
C LYS A 163 -3.15 -1.18 -15.55
N TYR A 164 -2.41 -0.12 -15.23
CA TYR A 164 -2.66 0.67 -14.01
C TYR A 164 -3.93 1.51 -14.09
N ARG A 165 -4.21 2.11 -15.25
CA ARG A 165 -5.50 2.75 -15.52
C ARG A 165 -6.67 1.83 -15.22
N ASP A 166 -6.62 0.59 -15.71
CA ASP A 166 -7.70 -0.38 -15.52
C ASP A 166 -7.74 -0.90 -14.08
N LYS A 167 -6.58 -1.12 -13.44
CA LYS A 167 -6.48 -1.49 -12.03
C LYS A 167 -7.13 -0.45 -11.12
N VAL A 168 -6.87 0.85 -11.35
CA VAL A 168 -7.49 1.94 -10.57
C VAL A 168 -9.02 1.91 -10.70
N LYS A 169 -9.55 1.77 -11.93
CA LYS A 169 -11.00 1.65 -12.16
C LYS A 169 -11.61 0.47 -11.41
N ILE A 170 -10.96 -0.69 -11.46
CA ILE A 170 -11.41 -1.91 -10.76
C ILE A 170 -11.41 -1.70 -9.24
N LEU A 171 -10.35 -1.11 -8.67
CA LEU A 171 -10.24 -0.87 -7.24
C LEU A 171 -11.35 0.06 -6.72
N VAL A 172 -11.64 1.15 -7.44
CA VAL A 172 -12.76 2.05 -7.07
C VAL A 172 -14.09 1.30 -7.04
N GLN A 173 -14.34 0.44 -8.02
CA GLN A 173 -15.56 -0.37 -8.05
C GLN A 173 -15.62 -1.38 -6.89
N GLN A 174 -14.53 -2.07 -6.60
CA GLN A 174 -14.46 -3.04 -5.49
C GLN A 174 -14.67 -2.37 -4.13
N ILE A 175 -14.07 -1.21 -3.91
CA ILE A 175 -14.26 -0.43 -2.68
C ILE A 175 -15.72 0.00 -2.57
N ARG A 176 -16.31 0.52 -3.65
CA ARG A 176 -17.72 0.90 -3.71
C ARG A 176 -18.67 -0.27 -3.38
N GLU A 177 -18.35 -1.48 -3.83
CA GLU A 177 -19.15 -2.68 -3.56
C GLU A 177 -19.07 -3.13 -2.11
N GLU A 178 -17.90 -3.03 -1.48
CA GLU A 178 -17.68 -3.42 -0.09
C GLU A 178 -18.26 -2.43 0.93
N LEU A 179 -18.54 -1.19 0.50
CA LEU A 179 -19.18 -0.15 1.31
C LEU A 179 -20.72 -0.21 1.32
N LYS A 180 -21.33 -1.09 0.52
CA LYS A 180 -22.79 -1.28 0.46
C LYS A 180 -23.29 -2.25 1.52
#